data_AF-A0A5E4KMY8-F1
#
_entry.id   AF-A0A5E4KMY8-F1
#
_cell.length_a   1.000
_cell.length_b   1.000
_cell.length_c   1.000
_cell.angle_alpha   90.00
_cell.angle_beta   90.00
_cell.angle_gamma   90.00
#
_symmetry.space_group_name_H-M   'P 1'
#
loop_
_entity.id
_entity.type
_entity.pdbx_description
1 polymer ?
#
loop_
_entity_poly.entity_id
_entity_poly.type
_entity_poly.pdbx_seq_one_letter_code
_entity_poly.pdbx_strand_id
1 'polypeptide(L)'
;MKQEEVKKTIRDVMPARDESSYSSLSASCAGNRIEVISGSIGYGDEEIKSKPESSTCHGTNPVIKSTSSDITFANRWDHFLARLGVKRNEHLIVPGLHALGKPAKDSPVFASANYTLSFDALRSALAGIDAYILVLDTRGINVWCAAGKGTFGTDEIVCRIEAVKLHDVVSHRTLIVPQLGATGVSAREVGARSGFKVEFGPVRAEDLPEYLKNHHAAEEMRRVHFTLPDRIVLIPVELNNFLIPLLVASIFMLLAGGYTAAAAAITAILSGLVLFPILLPWIPTTDFSTKGFIVGGLMALPFALNAFYGMIGEALWLRSGWALAYMLTMPPVTAFLALNFTGSTTFTSVIGVRREIFRYVPKMAWMSGIGIILIIVLSSMKIFGGM
;
A
#
# COMPACT_ATOMS: atom_id res chain seq x y z
N MET A 1 -2.51 37.27 -21.73
CA MET A 1 -1.25 36.50 -21.62
C MET A 1 -1.22 35.83 -20.25
N LYS A 2 -2.15 34.93 -19.94
CA LYS A 2 -2.46 33.57 -20.43
C LYS A 2 -1.67 32.48 -19.69
N GLN A 3 -2.29 32.02 -18.60
CA GLN A 3 -2.09 30.72 -17.95
C GLN A 3 -1.96 29.54 -18.93
N GLU A 4 -2.46 29.69 -20.17
CA GLU A 4 -2.29 28.72 -21.25
C GLU A 4 -0.84 28.58 -21.76
N GLU A 5 -0.01 29.62 -21.72
CA GLU A 5 1.39 29.54 -22.18
C GLU A 5 2.29 28.76 -21.19
N VAL A 6 1.98 28.87 -19.89
CA VAL A 6 2.67 28.10 -18.83
C VAL A 6 2.27 26.62 -18.91
N LYS A 7 0.99 26.32 -19.18
CA LYS A 7 0.51 24.93 -19.41
C LYS A 7 1.07 24.30 -20.69
N LYS A 8 1.49 25.10 -21.67
CA LYS A 8 2.11 24.61 -22.91
C LYS A 8 3.58 24.24 -22.69
N THR A 9 4.31 25.09 -21.98
CA THR A 9 5.75 24.88 -21.67
C THR A 9 6.01 23.63 -20.82
N ILE A 10 5.09 23.27 -19.91
CA ILE A 10 5.23 22.06 -19.07
C ILE A 10 4.95 20.78 -19.86
N ARG A 11 4.10 20.84 -20.89
CA ARG A 11 3.74 19.69 -21.73
C ARG A 11 4.86 19.28 -22.68
N ASP A 12 5.64 20.25 -23.15
CA ASP A 12 6.70 20.02 -24.15
C ASP A 12 8.01 19.47 -23.55
N VAL A 13 8.13 19.39 -22.21
CA VAL A 13 9.36 18.95 -21.49
C VAL A 13 9.27 17.53 -20.92
N MET A 14 8.08 16.91 -20.89
CA MET A 14 7.91 15.56 -20.31
C MET A 14 7.85 14.49 -21.42
N PRO A 15 8.85 13.59 -21.54
CA PRO A 15 8.75 12.46 -22.44
C PRO A 15 7.66 11.50 -21.92
N ALA A 16 6.85 10.95 -22.82
CA ALA A 16 5.93 9.87 -22.54
C ALA A 16 6.66 8.72 -21.83
N ARG A 17 6.17 8.27 -20.66
CA ARG A 17 6.78 7.18 -19.89
C ARG A 17 5.75 6.20 -19.34
N ASP A 18 5.76 5.03 -19.98
CA ASP A 18 6.02 3.68 -19.47
C ASP A 18 5.22 3.11 -18.28
N GLU A 19 4.74 1.88 -18.45
CA GLU A 19 3.95 1.06 -17.51
C GLU A 19 4.64 0.83 -16.14
N SER A 20 5.95 1.12 -16.05
CA SER A 20 6.75 1.10 -14.83
C SER A 20 6.19 1.94 -13.68
N SER A 21 5.37 2.97 -13.95
CA SER A 21 4.85 3.86 -12.90
C SER A 21 3.71 3.22 -12.06
N TYR A 22 3.17 2.08 -12.49
CA TYR A 22 2.21 1.31 -11.70
C TYR A 22 2.87 0.51 -10.55
N SER A 23 4.17 0.19 -10.66
CA SER A 23 4.86 -0.68 -9.71
C SER A 23 5.14 0.02 -8.37
N SER A 24 5.47 1.31 -8.37
CA SER A 24 5.80 2.07 -7.15
C SER A 24 4.56 2.41 -6.30
N LEU A 25 3.41 2.67 -6.95
CA LEU A 25 2.12 2.89 -6.27
C LEU A 25 1.51 1.61 -5.72
N SER A 26 1.93 0.45 -6.23
CA SER A 26 1.51 -0.85 -5.72
C SER A 26 2.17 -1.18 -4.38
N ALA A 27 3.42 -0.75 -4.15
CA ALA A 27 4.28 -1.06 -2.99
C ALA A 27 3.55 -1.15 -1.63
N SER A 28 2.82 -0.07 -1.27
CA SER A 28 2.17 0.12 0.05
C SER A 28 0.96 -0.80 0.32
N CYS A 29 0.44 -1.50 -0.70
CA CYS A 29 -0.82 -2.26 -0.63
C CYS A 29 -0.64 -3.77 -0.40
N ALA A 30 0.39 -4.25 0.32
CA ALA A 30 0.76 -5.68 0.36
C ALA A 30 0.75 -6.38 1.75
N GLY A 31 0.32 -5.74 2.84
CA GLY A 31 0.59 -6.29 4.18
C GLY A 31 -0.45 -6.29 5.31
N ASN A 32 -1.75 -6.48 5.11
CA ASN A 32 -2.76 -6.75 6.14
C ASN A 32 -3.76 -7.86 5.73
N ARG A 33 -4.49 -8.39 6.71
CA ARG A 33 -5.81 -9.05 6.46
C ARG A 33 -6.91 -8.06 6.05
N ILE A 34 -6.60 -6.76 5.99
CA ILE A 34 -7.46 -5.61 5.72
C ILE A 34 -6.56 -4.50 5.12
N GLU A 35 -6.39 -4.41 3.79
CA GLU A 35 -5.29 -3.60 3.21
C GLU A 35 -5.69 -2.33 2.44
N VAL A 36 -5.10 -1.21 2.86
CA VAL A 36 -5.44 0.19 2.53
C VAL A 36 -4.78 0.76 1.28
N ILE A 37 -5.53 1.68 0.68
CA ILE A 37 -5.18 2.83 -0.18
C ILE A 37 -3.69 3.22 -0.14
N SER A 38 -3.05 3.09 -1.30
CA SER A 38 -1.85 3.87 -1.67
C SER A 38 -2.28 5.28 -2.09
N GLY A 39 -1.65 6.29 -1.48
CA GLY A 39 -1.81 7.69 -1.85
C GLY A 39 -1.25 7.95 -3.25
N SER A 40 -2.12 8.29 -4.19
CA SER A 40 -1.75 8.81 -5.51
C SER A 40 -1.11 10.19 -5.38
N ILE A 41 0.21 10.26 -5.60
CA ILE A 41 0.88 11.52 -5.94
C ILE A 41 0.78 11.69 -7.45
N GLY A 42 -0.03 12.66 -7.88
CA GLY A 42 -0.13 13.11 -9.27
C GLY A 42 -1.56 13.38 -9.73
N TYR A 43 -2.12 14.53 -9.36
CA TYR A 43 -3.33 15.07 -10.00
C TYR A 43 -2.86 16.01 -11.12
N GLY A 44 -3.07 15.60 -12.37
CA GLY A 44 -3.23 16.49 -13.50
C GLY A 44 -4.67 16.32 -14.01
N ASP A 45 -5.37 17.42 -14.23
CA ASP A 45 -6.67 17.44 -14.90
C ASP A 45 -6.50 16.91 -16.33
N GLU A 46 -6.69 15.60 -16.51
CA GLU A 46 -6.98 15.02 -17.82
C GLU A 46 -8.45 14.65 -17.87
N GLU A 47 -9.15 15.44 -18.68
CA GLU A 47 -10.37 15.08 -19.37
C GLU A 47 -10.35 13.58 -19.71
N ILE A 48 -11.26 12.81 -19.11
CA ILE A 48 -11.47 11.39 -19.37
C ILE A 48 -11.88 11.24 -20.85
N LYS A 49 -10.87 11.21 -21.72
CA LYS A 49 -10.96 10.91 -23.15
C LYS A 49 -10.01 9.77 -23.48
N SER A 50 -10.12 8.71 -22.69
CA SER A 50 -9.95 7.35 -23.20
C SER A 50 -10.81 6.47 -22.31
N LYS A 51 -11.99 6.13 -22.82
CA LYS A 51 -12.79 5.01 -22.33
C LYS A 51 -11.82 3.83 -22.15
N PRO A 52 -11.62 3.29 -20.93
CA PRO A 52 -10.78 2.11 -20.79
C PRO A 52 -11.38 1.04 -21.68
N GLU A 53 -10.56 0.31 -22.43
CA GLU A 53 -10.98 -0.93 -23.07
C GLU A 53 -11.58 -1.80 -21.97
N SER A 54 -12.91 -1.82 -21.95
CA SER A 54 -13.71 -2.59 -21.04
C SER A 54 -13.29 -4.03 -21.23
N SER A 55 -13.01 -4.73 -20.12
CA SER A 55 -13.14 -6.17 -20.08
C SER A 55 -14.48 -6.51 -20.74
N THR A 56 -14.44 -7.10 -21.93
CA THR A 56 -15.65 -7.26 -22.76
C THR A 56 -16.66 -8.09 -21.98
N CYS A 57 -17.80 -7.49 -21.61
CA CYS A 57 -18.90 -8.15 -20.88
C CYS A 57 -19.69 -9.13 -21.79
N HIS A 58 -19.03 -9.77 -22.75
CA HIS A 58 -19.65 -10.74 -23.63
C HIS A 58 -19.98 -12.02 -22.86
N GLY A 59 -21.27 -12.30 -22.72
CA GLY A 59 -21.78 -13.49 -22.04
C GLY A 59 -21.40 -14.77 -22.78
N THR A 60 -20.30 -15.39 -22.37
CA THR A 60 -20.00 -16.79 -22.68
C THR A 60 -20.82 -17.70 -21.76
N ASN A 61 -20.93 -18.99 -22.08
CA ASN A 61 -21.48 -19.95 -21.10
C ASN A 61 -20.70 -19.86 -19.78
N PRO A 62 -21.37 -19.92 -18.62
CA PRO A 62 -20.70 -19.78 -17.33
C PRO A 62 -19.75 -20.97 -17.11
N VAL A 63 -18.46 -20.74 -17.32
CA VAL A 63 -17.42 -21.68 -16.89
C VAL A 63 -17.25 -21.50 -15.39
N ILE A 64 -17.97 -22.29 -14.61
CA ILE A 64 -17.86 -22.32 -13.16
C ILE A 64 -16.60 -23.10 -12.79
N LYS A 65 -15.67 -22.47 -12.07
CA LYS A 65 -14.42 -23.09 -11.64
C LYS A 65 -14.57 -23.67 -10.25
N SER A 66 -14.25 -24.95 -10.05
CA SER A 66 -14.28 -25.55 -8.71
C SER A 66 -13.12 -25.04 -7.86
N THR A 67 -13.39 -24.72 -6.60
CA THR A 67 -12.39 -24.39 -5.59
C THR A 67 -12.71 -25.07 -4.25
N SER A 68 -11.71 -25.19 -3.37
CA SER A 68 -11.86 -25.75 -2.02
C SER A 68 -11.53 -24.69 -0.96
N SER A 69 -11.95 -24.92 0.28
CA SER A 69 -11.58 -24.06 1.42
C SER A 69 -10.15 -24.30 1.90
N ASP A 70 -9.53 -25.41 1.50
CA ASP A 70 -8.22 -25.83 2.01
C ASP A 70 -7.09 -24.99 1.44
N ILE A 71 -6.26 -24.43 2.33
CA ILE A 71 -5.06 -23.68 1.95
C ILE A 71 -3.87 -24.64 1.84
N THR A 72 -3.50 -24.96 0.61
CA THR A 72 -2.38 -25.86 0.29
C THR A 72 -1.02 -25.20 0.60
N PHE A 73 0.05 -26.00 0.61
CA PHE A 73 1.41 -25.45 0.72
C PHE A 73 1.75 -24.49 -0.41
N ALA A 74 1.32 -24.77 -1.65
CA ALA A 74 1.52 -23.88 -2.79
C ALA A 74 0.84 -22.51 -2.57
N ASN A 75 -0.35 -22.49 -1.97
CA ASN A 75 -1.02 -21.24 -1.60
C ASN A 75 -0.24 -20.48 -0.53
N ARG A 76 0.27 -21.17 0.50
CA ARG A 76 1.07 -20.54 1.55
C ARG A 76 2.37 -19.95 1.01
N TRP A 77 2.99 -20.66 0.05
CA TRP A 77 4.18 -20.18 -0.64
C TRP A 77 3.89 -18.95 -1.50
N ASP A 78 2.78 -18.97 -2.25
CA ASP A 78 2.29 -17.80 -2.99
C ASP A 78 2.07 -16.59 -2.06
N HIS A 79 1.40 -16.80 -0.93
CA HIS A 79 1.18 -15.74 0.06
C HIS A 79 2.49 -15.21 0.66
N PHE A 80 3.48 -16.07 0.82
CA PHE A 80 4.79 -15.67 1.31
C PHE A 80 5.52 -14.81 0.28
N LEU A 81 5.56 -15.24 -0.99
CA LEU A 81 6.15 -14.46 -2.08
C LEU A 81 5.47 -13.10 -2.27
N ALA A 82 4.15 -13.05 -2.18
CA ALA A 82 3.39 -11.81 -2.25
C ALA A 82 3.77 -10.83 -1.13
N ARG A 83 3.95 -11.32 0.10
CA ARG A 83 4.40 -10.51 1.25
C ARG A 83 5.86 -10.08 1.15
N LEU A 84 6.68 -10.80 0.40
CA LEU A 84 8.04 -10.37 0.04
C LEU A 84 8.05 -9.39 -1.15
N GLY A 85 6.93 -9.17 -1.84
CA GLY A 85 6.87 -8.36 -3.04
C GLY A 85 7.50 -9.01 -4.28
N VAL A 86 7.73 -10.33 -4.25
CA VAL A 86 8.30 -11.08 -5.39
C VAL A 86 7.19 -11.34 -6.41
N LYS A 87 7.41 -11.04 -7.69
CA LYS A 87 6.44 -11.30 -8.77
C LYS A 87 5.04 -10.73 -8.49
N ARG A 88 5.00 -9.50 -7.97
CA ARG A 88 3.79 -8.86 -7.44
C ARG A 88 2.57 -8.90 -8.37
N ASN A 89 2.77 -8.82 -9.68
CA ASN A 89 1.69 -8.81 -10.67
C ASN A 89 1.17 -10.20 -11.05
N GLU A 90 1.75 -11.28 -10.51
CA GLU A 90 1.41 -12.67 -10.85
C GLU A 90 0.52 -13.36 -9.81
N HIS A 91 0.27 -12.72 -8.65
CA HIS A 91 -0.58 -13.25 -7.58
C HIS A 91 -2.07 -13.09 -7.90
N LEU A 92 -2.51 -13.75 -8.97
CA LEU A 92 -3.81 -13.57 -9.59
C LEU A 92 -4.65 -14.84 -9.56
N ILE A 93 -5.94 -14.66 -9.32
CA ILE A 93 -7.00 -15.63 -9.60
C ILE A 93 -7.70 -15.21 -10.88
N VAL A 94 -8.12 -16.16 -11.70
CA VAL A 94 -8.86 -15.79 -12.92
C VAL A 94 -10.24 -15.23 -12.53
N PRO A 95 -10.62 -14.02 -12.98
CA PRO A 95 -11.94 -13.45 -12.75
C PRO A 95 -13.07 -14.35 -13.28
N GLY A 96 -14.24 -14.25 -12.67
CA GLY A 96 -15.41 -15.08 -12.99
C GLY A 96 -16.00 -15.77 -11.76
N LEU A 97 -16.79 -16.81 -12.00
CA LEU A 97 -17.53 -17.52 -10.94
C LEU A 97 -16.79 -18.78 -10.50
N HIS A 98 -16.54 -18.88 -9.21
CA HIS A 98 -15.92 -20.05 -8.58
C HIS A 98 -16.93 -20.73 -7.64
N ALA A 99 -17.06 -22.05 -7.75
CA ALA A 99 -17.87 -22.88 -6.86
C ALA A 99 -16.99 -23.40 -5.71
N LEU A 100 -17.31 -23.00 -4.48
CA LEU A 100 -16.70 -23.52 -3.26
C LEU A 100 -17.51 -24.71 -2.78
N GLY A 101 -16.89 -25.89 -2.74
CA GLY A 101 -17.57 -27.12 -2.35
C GLY A 101 -18.56 -27.59 -3.42
N LYS A 102 -19.80 -27.86 -3.03
CA LYS A 102 -20.90 -28.32 -3.90
C LYS A 102 -22.11 -27.38 -3.82
N PRO A 103 -21.98 -26.12 -4.29
CA PRO A 103 -23.04 -25.13 -4.15
C PRO A 103 -24.29 -25.51 -4.95
N ALA A 104 -25.45 -25.32 -4.33
CA ALA A 104 -26.76 -25.46 -4.91
C ALA A 104 -27.30 -24.09 -5.36
N LYS A 105 -28.50 -24.04 -5.95
CA LYS A 105 -29.07 -22.78 -6.47
C LYS A 105 -29.41 -21.77 -5.38
N ASP A 106 -29.60 -22.21 -4.15
CA ASP A 106 -29.88 -21.43 -2.96
C ASP A 106 -28.62 -21.09 -2.14
N SER A 107 -27.44 -21.58 -2.55
CA SER A 107 -26.16 -21.27 -1.89
C SER A 107 -25.81 -19.78 -2.00
N PRO A 108 -25.20 -19.20 -0.95
CA PRO A 108 -24.84 -17.78 -0.93
C PRO A 108 -23.79 -17.44 -1.98
N VAL A 109 -23.84 -16.19 -2.46
CA VAL A 109 -22.87 -15.63 -3.41
C VAL A 109 -22.06 -14.53 -2.75
N PHE A 110 -20.73 -14.65 -2.78
CA PHE A 110 -19.79 -13.66 -2.24
C PHE A 110 -19.01 -12.98 -3.37
N ALA A 111 -18.74 -11.68 -3.26
CA ALA A 111 -17.81 -10.98 -4.13
C ALA A 111 -16.40 -10.98 -3.53
N SER A 112 -15.37 -11.15 -4.38
CA SER A 112 -13.97 -10.98 -3.98
C SER A 112 -13.13 -10.35 -5.08
N ALA A 113 -11.96 -9.85 -4.70
CA ALA A 113 -10.92 -9.39 -5.61
C ALA A 113 -10.20 -10.58 -6.26
N ASN A 114 -9.56 -10.36 -7.41
CA ASN A 114 -8.73 -11.39 -8.05
C ASN A 114 -7.30 -11.49 -7.49
N TYR A 115 -7.02 -10.86 -6.36
CA TYR A 115 -5.76 -11.04 -5.63
C TYR A 115 -5.79 -12.33 -4.80
N THR A 116 -4.77 -13.19 -4.93
CA THR A 116 -4.76 -14.52 -4.30
C THR A 116 -4.98 -14.49 -2.79
N LEU A 117 -4.39 -13.54 -2.06
CA LEU A 117 -4.60 -13.44 -0.60
C LEU A 117 -6.05 -13.06 -0.25
N SER A 118 -6.70 -12.20 -1.05
CA SER A 118 -8.11 -11.82 -0.82
C SER A 118 -9.05 -12.98 -1.10
N PHE A 119 -8.80 -13.71 -2.20
CA PHE A 119 -9.57 -14.89 -2.56
C PHE A 119 -9.39 -16.01 -1.53
N ASP A 120 -8.14 -16.28 -1.13
CA ASP A 120 -7.82 -17.34 -0.17
C ASP A 120 -8.33 -17.03 1.23
N ALA A 121 -8.30 -15.76 1.67
CA ALA A 121 -8.90 -15.35 2.94
C ALA A 121 -10.42 -15.59 2.96
N LEU A 122 -11.11 -15.32 1.85
CA LEU A 122 -12.55 -15.56 1.73
C LEU A 122 -12.88 -17.07 1.74
N ARG A 123 -12.28 -17.85 0.83
CA ARG A 123 -12.64 -19.27 0.69
C ARG A 123 -12.27 -20.10 1.91
N SER A 124 -11.19 -19.75 2.62
CA SER A 124 -10.78 -20.48 3.83
C SER A 124 -11.69 -20.18 5.02
N ALA A 125 -12.21 -18.97 5.13
CA ALA A 125 -13.19 -18.63 6.17
C ALA A 125 -14.56 -19.28 5.97
N LEU A 126 -14.86 -19.72 4.74
CA LEU A 126 -16.09 -20.42 4.38
C LEU A 126 -15.95 -21.96 4.44
N ALA A 127 -14.98 -22.47 5.22
CA ALA A 127 -14.81 -23.91 5.39
C ALA A 127 -16.11 -24.59 5.90
N GLY A 128 -16.56 -25.61 5.17
CA GLY A 128 -17.82 -26.30 5.44
C GLY A 128 -19.08 -25.60 4.94
N ILE A 129 -18.95 -24.50 4.18
CA ILE A 129 -20.06 -23.77 3.58
C ILE A 129 -19.97 -23.86 2.06
N ASP A 130 -20.99 -24.45 1.43
CA ASP A 130 -21.10 -24.49 -0.02
C ASP A 130 -21.58 -23.13 -0.55
N ALA A 131 -20.77 -22.50 -1.40
CA ALA A 131 -21.00 -21.13 -1.85
C ALA A 131 -20.49 -20.85 -3.27
N TYR A 132 -20.97 -19.77 -3.87
CA TYR A 132 -20.36 -19.19 -5.07
C TYR A 132 -19.51 -17.97 -4.71
N ILE A 133 -18.36 -17.84 -5.35
CA ILE A 133 -17.47 -16.68 -5.23
C ILE A 133 -17.36 -16.00 -6.59
N LEU A 134 -17.94 -14.80 -6.71
CA LEU A 134 -17.80 -13.91 -7.85
C LEU A 134 -16.49 -13.13 -7.72
N VAL A 135 -15.47 -13.56 -8.46
CA VAL A 135 -14.15 -12.93 -8.48
C VAL A 135 -14.15 -11.81 -9.53
N LEU A 136 -13.95 -10.58 -9.06
CA LEU A 136 -13.85 -9.37 -9.89
C LEU A 136 -12.44 -9.17 -10.42
N ASP A 137 -12.30 -8.56 -11.59
CA ASP A 137 -10.99 -8.18 -12.11
C ASP A 137 -10.47 -6.89 -11.44
N THR A 138 -9.70 -7.07 -10.37
CA THR A 138 -9.08 -5.98 -9.63
C THR A 138 -7.60 -5.80 -9.97
N ARG A 139 -7.11 -6.44 -11.04
CA ARG A 139 -5.70 -6.42 -11.48
C ARG A 139 -4.71 -6.83 -10.37
N GLY A 140 -5.09 -7.82 -9.55
CA GLY A 140 -4.24 -8.30 -8.44
C GLY A 140 -4.14 -7.36 -7.27
N ILE A 141 -5.10 -6.44 -7.14
CA ILE A 141 -5.21 -5.52 -6.00
C ILE A 141 -6.27 -6.06 -5.05
N ASN A 142 -5.99 -6.03 -3.74
CA ASN A 142 -6.94 -6.43 -2.70
C ASN A 142 -8.25 -5.60 -2.75
N VAL A 143 -9.28 -6.08 -2.04
CA VAL A 143 -10.63 -5.48 -2.07
C VAL A 143 -10.64 -3.98 -1.73
N TRP A 144 -9.99 -3.57 -0.64
CA TRP A 144 -10.12 -2.20 -0.13
C TRP A 144 -9.35 -1.20 -1.00
N CYS A 145 -8.12 -1.53 -1.40
CA CYS A 145 -7.36 -0.73 -2.35
C CYS A 145 -8.05 -0.64 -3.71
N ALA A 146 -8.57 -1.75 -4.20
CA ALA A 146 -9.27 -1.81 -5.49
C ALA A 146 -10.58 -1.02 -5.45
N ALA A 147 -11.28 -0.99 -4.32
CA ALA A 147 -12.49 -0.18 -4.14
C ALA A 147 -12.16 1.31 -4.17
N GLY A 148 -11.11 1.74 -3.47
CA GLY A 148 -10.63 3.12 -3.52
C GLY A 148 -10.14 3.57 -4.90
N LYS A 149 -9.64 2.62 -5.72
CA LYS A 149 -9.21 2.85 -7.12
C LYS A 149 -10.34 2.70 -8.14
N GLY A 150 -11.49 2.16 -7.75
CA GLY A 150 -12.64 1.91 -8.62
C GLY A 150 -12.62 0.58 -9.39
N THR A 151 -11.57 -0.24 -9.30
CA THR A 151 -11.52 -1.56 -9.98
C THR A 151 -12.34 -2.63 -9.25
N PHE A 152 -12.51 -2.50 -7.92
CA PHE A 152 -13.57 -3.20 -7.19
C PHE A 152 -14.76 -2.25 -7.06
N GLY A 153 -15.53 -2.12 -8.14
CA GLY A 153 -16.57 -1.10 -8.25
C GLY A 153 -17.88 -1.60 -8.83
N THR A 154 -18.89 -0.72 -8.81
CA THR A 154 -20.24 -1.01 -9.34
C THR A 154 -20.21 -1.57 -10.76
N ASP A 155 -19.45 -0.94 -11.66
CA ASP A 155 -19.38 -1.33 -13.07
C ASP A 155 -18.84 -2.74 -13.25
N GLU A 156 -17.75 -3.06 -12.56
CA GLU A 156 -17.13 -4.38 -12.63
C GLU A 156 -18.05 -5.46 -12.01
N ILE A 157 -18.73 -5.17 -10.90
CA ILE A 157 -19.73 -6.11 -10.33
C ILE A 157 -20.84 -6.39 -11.34
N VAL A 158 -21.44 -5.36 -11.93
CA VAL A 158 -22.53 -5.52 -12.91
C VAL A 158 -22.05 -6.29 -14.12
N CYS A 159 -20.89 -5.93 -14.68
CA CYS A 159 -20.29 -6.63 -15.81
C CYS A 159 -20.04 -8.11 -15.49
N ARG A 160 -19.55 -8.44 -14.29
CA ARG A 160 -19.29 -9.83 -13.90
C ARG A 160 -20.56 -10.63 -13.67
N ILE A 161 -21.59 -10.04 -13.07
CA ILE A 161 -22.91 -10.68 -12.90
C ILE A 161 -23.49 -11.07 -14.27
N GLU A 162 -23.41 -10.18 -15.25
CA GLU A 162 -23.89 -10.42 -16.61
C GLU A 162 -23.04 -11.47 -17.33
N ALA A 163 -21.71 -11.32 -17.28
CA ALA A 163 -20.77 -12.21 -17.97
C ALA A 163 -20.89 -13.68 -17.51
N VAL A 164 -21.16 -13.91 -16.22
CA VAL A 164 -21.34 -15.27 -15.67
C VAL A 164 -22.81 -15.70 -15.61
N LYS A 165 -23.73 -14.89 -16.14
CA LYS A 165 -25.19 -15.12 -16.10
C LYS A 165 -25.66 -15.57 -14.71
N LEU A 166 -25.25 -14.84 -13.67
CA LEU A 166 -25.46 -15.27 -12.27
C LEU A 166 -26.95 -15.53 -11.96
N HIS A 167 -27.85 -14.85 -12.67
CA HIS A 167 -29.31 -15.02 -12.58
C HIS A 167 -29.81 -16.43 -12.94
N ASP A 168 -29.07 -17.18 -13.76
CA ASP A 168 -29.36 -18.56 -14.16
C ASP A 168 -28.73 -19.58 -13.19
N VAL A 169 -27.66 -19.17 -12.48
CA VAL A 169 -26.90 -20.03 -11.58
C VAL A 169 -27.57 -20.14 -10.20
N VAL A 170 -28.08 -19.02 -9.67
CA VAL A 170 -28.74 -18.97 -8.36
C VAL A 170 -30.22 -18.56 -8.45
N SER A 171 -31.04 -19.11 -7.55
CA SER A 171 -32.48 -18.85 -7.47
C SER A 171 -32.81 -17.51 -6.78
N HIS A 172 -31.88 -16.96 -6.00
CA HIS A 172 -32.02 -15.70 -5.29
C HIS A 172 -31.30 -14.55 -6.02
N ARG A 173 -31.41 -13.33 -5.48
CA ARG A 173 -30.80 -12.11 -6.04
C ARG A 173 -30.05 -11.33 -4.96
N THR A 174 -29.17 -12.02 -4.25
CA THR A 174 -28.36 -11.42 -3.17
C THR A 174 -26.88 -11.66 -3.44
N LEU A 175 -26.08 -10.60 -3.36
CA LEU A 175 -24.62 -10.65 -3.46
C LEU A 175 -24.01 -10.08 -2.19
N ILE A 176 -23.24 -10.89 -1.46
CA ILE A 176 -22.53 -10.47 -0.25
C ILE A 176 -21.20 -9.85 -0.67
N VAL A 177 -21.02 -8.57 -0.36
CA VAL A 177 -19.82 -7.78 -0.70
C VAL A 177 -19.05 -7.46 0.59
N PRO A 178 -17.72 -7.55 0.62
CA PRO A 178 -16.95 -7.18 1.82
C PRO A 178 -17.19 -5.71 2.21
N GLN A 179 -17.21 -5.42 3.51
CA GLN A 179 -17.51 -4.07 4.02
C GLN A 179 -16.62 -2.98 3.41
N LEU A 180 -15.34 -3.28 3.20
CA LEU A 180 -14.37 -2.32 2.65
C LEU A 180 -14.55 -2.03 1.16
N GLY A 181 -15.37 -2.83 0.46
CA GLY A 181 -15.80 -2.56 -0.91
C GLY A 181 -16.77 -1.39 -1.03
N ALA A 182 -17.37 -0.93 0.08
CA ALA A 182 -18.41 0.11 0.08
C ALA A 182 -17.95 1.46 -0.50
N THR A 183 -16.63 1.72 -0.54
CA THR A 183 -16.09 2.95 -1.15
C THR A 183 -16.14 2.96 -2.68
N GLY A 184 -16.18 1.79 -3.32
CA GLY A 184 -16.27 1.63 -4.78
C GLY A 184 -17.63 1.10 -5.28
N VAL A 185 -18.45 0.54 -4.39
CA VAL A 185 -19.69 -0.18 -4.75
C VAL A 185 -20.94 0.58 -4.29
N SER A 186 -21.77 0.97 -5.26
CA SER A 186 -23.10 1.52 -5.03
C SER A 186 -24.15 0.40 -5.03
N ALA A 187 -24.58 -0.04 -3.84
CA ALA A 187 -25.60 -1.09 -3.69
C ALA A 187 -26.90 -0.80 -4.46
N ARG A 188 -27.31 0.47 -4.47
CA ARG A 188 -28.51 0.92 -5.21
C ARG A 188 -28.33 0.75 -6.72
N GLU A 189 -27.18 1.13 -7.24
CA GLU A 189 -26.91 1.09 -8.68
C GLU A 189 -26.68 -0.35 -9.18
N VAL A 190 -25.99 -1.19 -8.39
CA VAL A 190 -25.91 -2.63 -8.66
C VAL A 190 -27.31 -3.22 -8.74
N GLY A 191 -28.17 -2.96 -7.75
CA GLY A 191 -29.56 -3.45 -7.75
C GLY A 191 -30.37 -2.95 -8.93
N ALA A 192 -30.22 -1.68 -9.33
CA ALA A 192 -30.93 -1.11 -10.47
C ALA A 192 -30.49 -1.71 -11.82
N ARG A 193 -29.20 -2.03 -11.98
CA ARG A 193 -28.63 -2.51 -13.25
C ARG A 193 -28.66 -4.02 -13.41
N SER A 194 -28.43 -4.77 -12.34
CA SER A 194 -28.32 -6.24 -12.39
C SER A 194 -29.49 -6.97 -11.73
N GLY A 195 -30.33 -6.27 -10.96
CA GLY A 195 -31.38 -6.88 -10.16
C GLY A 195 -30.89 -7.58 -8.88
N PHE A 196 -29.59 -7.61 -8.60
CA PHE A 196 -29.03 -8.18 -7.37
C PHE A 196 -28.97 -7.15 -6.24
N LYS A 197 -29.57 -7.50 -5.09
CA LYS A 197 -29.39 -6.79 -3.83
C LYS A 197 -27.97 -7.04 -3.31
N VAL A 198 -27.24 -5.95 -3.05
CA VAL A 198 -25.95 -6.02 -2.36
C VAL A 198 -26.14 -5.99 -0.85
N GLU A 199 -25.58 -6.98 -0.16
CA GLU A 199 -25.44 -6.98 1.29
C GLU A 199 -23.98 -6.80 1.67
N PHE A 200 -23.68 -5.81 2.50
CA PHE A 200 -22.32 -5.64 3.00
C PHE A 200 -22.08 -6.61 4.16
N GLY A 201 -21.17 -7.55 3.93
CA GLY A 201 -20.67 -8.48 4.92
C GLY A 201 -19.66 -7.83 5.88
N PRO A 202 -18.98 -8.63 6.70
CA PRO A 202 -17.97 -8.13 7.65
C PRO A 202 -16.72 -7.57 6.95
N VAL A 203 -15.89 -6.86 7.74
CA VAL A 203 -14.55 -6.42 7.34
C VAL A 203 -13.61 -7.61 7.20
N ARG A 204 -13.65 -8.54 8.16
CA ARG A 204 -12.80 -9.73 8.18
C ARG A 204 -13.57 -10.95 7.70
N ALA A 205 -12.91 -11.76 6.88
CA ALA A 205 -13.52 -13.00 6.38
C ALA A 205 -13.84 -13.98 7.51
N GLU A 206 -13.04 -14.02 8.59
CA GLU A 206 -13.23 -14.91 9.75
C GLU A 206 -14.57 -14.71 10.48
N ASP A 207 -15.21 -13.54 10.32
CA ASP A 207 -16.51 -13.23 10.91
C ASP A 207 -17.70 -13.72 10.05
N LEU A 208 -17.44 -14.22 8.83
CA LEU A 208 -18.49 -14.64 7.88
C LEU A 208 -19.42 -15.74 8.44
N PRO A 209 -18.92 -16.81 9.11
CA PRO A 209 -19.80 -17.85 9.64
C PRO A 209 -20.82 -17.31 10.64
N GLU A 210 -20.46 -16.32 11.47
CA GLU A 210 -21.37 -15.67 12.41
C GLU A 210 -22.32 -14.71 11.69
N TYR A 211 -21.79 -13.91 10.75
CA TYR A 211 -22.61 -13.02 9.92
C TYR A 211 -23.73 -13.78 9.20
N LEU A 212 -23.45 -14.96 8.64
CA LEU A 212 -24.42 -15.76 7.88
C LEU A 212 -25.60 -16.27 8.70
N LYS A 213 -25.50 -16.33 10.04
CA LYS A 213 -26.63 -16.76 10.89
C LYS A 213 -27.80 -15.77 10.83
N ASN A 214 -27.49 -14.48 10.77
CA ASN A 214 -28.47 -13.40 10.94
C ASN A 214 -28.42 -12.33 9.84
N HIS A 215 -27.49 -12.43 8.88
CA HIS A 215 -27.24 -11.45 7.81
C HIS A 215 -27.04 -10.01 8.34
N HIS A 216 -26.53 -9.89 9.56
CA HIS A 216 -26.31 -8.61 10.24
C HIS A 216 -24.88 -8.52 10.75
N ALA A 217 -24.07 -7.66 10.13
CA ALA A 217 -22.73 -7.38 10.61
C ALA A 217 -22.81 -6.57 11.91
N ALA A 218 -22.37 -7.15 13.03
CA ALA A 218 -22.27 -6.46 14.32
C ALA A 218 -21.27 -5.29 14.24
N GLU A 219 -21.32 -4.36 15.19
CA GLU A 219 -20.43 -3.19 15.19
C GLU A 219 -18.94 -3.59 15.16
N GLU A 220 -18.57 -4.63 15.90
CA GLU A 220 -17.19 -5.11 15.94
C GLU A 220 -16.72 -5.66 14.58
N MET A 221 -17.59 -6.38 13.86
CA MET A 221 -17.31 -6.89 12.51
C MET A 221 -17.14 -5.79 11.47
N ARG A 222 -17.60 -4.56 11.77
CA ARG A 222 -17.45 -3.38 10.89
C ARG A 222 -16.19 -2.57 11.21
N ARG A 223 -15.48 -2.89 12.30
CA ARG A 223 -14.28 -2.16 12.72
C ARG A 223 -13.03 -2.74 12.08
N VAL A 224 -12.16 -1.86 11.62
CA VAL A 224 -10.81 -2.20 11.18
C VAL A 224 -9.87 -2.00 12.37
N HIS A 225 -9.15 -3.05 12.72
CA HIS A 225 -8.07 -2.98 13.69
C HIS A 225 -6.74 -3.01 12.95
N PHE A 226 -5.83 -2.10 13.29
CA PHE A 226 -4.43 -2.13 12.84
C PHE A 226 -3.54 -2.45 14.04
N THR A 227 -3.54 -3.73 14.40
CA THR A 227 -2.72 -4.25 15.49
C THR A 227 -1.24 -4.29 15.08
N LEU A 228 -0.33 -4.53 16.03
CA LEU A 228 1.09 -4.63 15.72
C LEU A 228 1.41 -5.71 14.66
N PRO A 229 0.81 -6.93 14.71
CA PRO A 229 0.97 -7.92 13.64
C PRO A 229 0.58 -7.39 12.25
N ASP A 230 -0.53 -6.67 12.13
CA ASP A 230 -0.98 -6.10 10.86
C ASP A 230 0.11 -5.18 10.28
N ARG A 231 0.71 -4.32 11.11
CA ARG A 231 1.77 -3.39 10.67
C ARG A 231 3.08 -4.07 10.31
N ILE A 232 3.47 -5.12 11.05
CA ILE A 232 4.72 -5.85 10.81
C ILE A 232 4.69 -6.61 9.49
N VAL A 233 3.51 -7.08 9.06
CA VAL A 233 3.36 -7.82 7.79
C VAL A 233 3.72 -6.98 6.56
N LEU A 234 3.71 -5.64 6.65
CA LEU A 234 4.17 -4.73 5.60
C LEU A 234 5.71 -4.61 5.49
N ILE A 235 6.45 -4.94 6.55
CA ILE A 235 7.91 -4.72 6.60
C ILE A 235 8.65 -5.46 5.47
N PRO A 236 8.39 -6.75 5.17
CA PRO A 236 9.18 -7.48 4.18
C PRO A 236 9.04 -6.92 2.76
N VAL A 237 7.83 -6.54 2.34
CA VAL A 237 7.61 -5.93 1.01
C VAL A 237 8.28 -4.56 0.91
N GLU A 238 8.21 -3.75 1.97
CA GLU A 238 8.88 -2.45 2.01
C GLU A 238 10.41 -2.60 1.98
N LEU A 239 10.97 -3.58 2.70
CA LEU A 239 12.40 -3.91 2.61
C LEU A 239 12.80 -4.33 1.20
N ASN A 240 12.00 -5.15 0.51
CA ASN A 240 12.28 -5.55 -0.86
C ASN A 240 12.25 -4.35 -1.83
N ASN A 241 11.27 -3.45 -1.69
CA ASN A 241 11.15 -2.24 -2.51
C ASN A 241 12.33 -1.27 -2.32
N PHE A 242 12.85 -1.19 -1.09
CA PHE A 242 13.95 -0.29 -0.74
C PHE A 242 15.32 -0.97 -0.70
N LEU A 243 15.44 -2.25 -1.06
CA LEU A 243 16.71 -2.98 -1.02
C LEU A 243 17.78 -2.34 -1.90
N ILE A 244 17.44 -2.02 -3.16
CA ILE A 244 18.37 -1.38 -4.09
C ILE A 244 18.72 0.05 -3.62
N PRO A 245 17.74 0.94 -3.31
CA PRO A 245 18.05 2.25 -2.73
C PRO A 245 18.93 2.19 -1.48
N LEU A 246 18.68 1.24 -0.57
CA LEU A 246 19.47 1.01 0.63
C LEU A 246 20.92 0.67 0.28
N LEU A 247 21.15 -0.31 -0.60
CA LEU A 247 22.51 -0.72 -1.01
C LEU A 247 23.25 0.43 -1.69
N VAL A 248 22.60 1.13 -2.62
CA VAL A 248 23.21 2.27 -3.33
C VAL A 248 23.56 3.40 -2.36
N ALA A 249 22.64 3.79 -1.49
CA ALA A 249 22.89 4.83 -0.49
C ALA A 249 24.01 4.43 0.49
N SER A 250 24.04 3.17 0.91
CA SER A 250 25.05 2.64 1.83
C SER A 250 26.45 2.62 1.22
N ILE A 251 26.58 2.16 -0.04
CA ILE A 251 27.86 2.16 -0.78
C ILE A 251 28.31 3.60 -1.02
N PHE A 252 27.43 4.48 -1.47
CA PHE A 252 27.75 5.88 -1.69
C PHE A 252 28.27 6.54 -0.39
N MET A 253 27.57 6.33 0.73
CA MET A 253 27.99 6.88 2.02
C MET A 253 29.27 6.23 2.57
N LEU A 254 29.51 4.94 2.29
CA LEU A 254 30.77 4.28 2.61
C LEU A 254 31.95 4.96 1.93
N LEU A 255 31.80 5.33 0.65
CA LEU A 255 32.84 6.03 -0.11
C LEU A 255 33.00 7.48 0.34
N ALA A 256 31.91 8.17 0.68
CA ALA A 256 31.93 9.59 1.05
C ALA A 256 32.39 9.87 2.49
N GLY A 257 32.09 8.97 3.43
CA GLY A 257 32.27 9.20 4.87
C GLY A 257 32.66 7.95 5.67
N GLY A 258 33.00 6.84 5.02
CA GLY A 258 33.42 5.61 5.66
C GLY A 258 32.29 4.82 6.31
N TYR A 259 32.67 3.84 7.14
CA TYR A 259 31.74 2.88 7.74
C TYR A 259 30.66 3.53 8.62
N THR A 260 30.96 4.65 9.29
CA THR A 260 30.01 5.37 10.15
C THR A 260 28.91 6.04 9.34
N ALA A 261 29.25 6.66 8.20
CA ALA A 261 28.27 7.26 7.30
C ALA A 261 27.39 6.19 6.63
N ALA A 262 27.98 5.07 6.21
CA ALA A 262 27.23 3.93 5.70
C ALA A 262 26.25 3.37 6.75
N ALA A 263 26.72 3.18 7.99
CA ALA A 263 25.87 2.75 9.10
C ALA A 263 24.72 3.74 9.37
N ALA A 264 24.98 5.06 9.31
CA ALA A 264 23.94 6.08 9.49
C ALA A 264 22.86 5.99 8.39
N ALA A 265 23.24 5.78 7.13
CA ALA A 265 22.29 5.60 6.04
C ALA A 265 21.42 4.35 6.23
N ILE A 266 22.05 3.22 6.59
CA ILE A 266 21.34 1.98 6.89
C ILE A 266 20.37 2.19 8.06
N THR A 267 20.84 2.79 9.16
CA THR A 267 20.01 3.06 10.33
C THR A 267 18.85 3.99 10.00
N ALA A 268 19.04 5.07 9.24
CA ALA A 268 17.96 5.97 8.86
C ALA A 268 16.87 5.24 8.05
N ILE A 269 17.27 4.44 7.06
CA ILE A 269 16.35 3.69 6.22
C ILE A 269 15.61 2.61 7.04
N LEU A 270 16.33 1.77 7.79
CA LEU A 270 15.71 0.74 8.63
C LEU A 270 14.83 1.34 9.74
N SER A 271 15.14 2.54 10.22
CA SER A 271 14.29 3.25 11.16
C SER A 271 12.93 3.59 10.55
N GLY A 272 12.90 4.00 9.29
CA GLY A 272 11.67 4.29 8.57
C GLY A 272 10.89 3.04 8.16
N LEU A 273 11.58 1.97 7.73
CA LEU A 273 10.95 0.77 7.19
C LEU A 273 10.56 -0.26 8.25
N VAL A 274 11.33 -0.37 9.35
CA VAL A 274 11.16 -1.42 10.37
C VAL A 274 10.72 -0.80 11.69
N LEU A 275 11.49 0.15 12.22
CA LEU A 275 11.24 0.67 13.57
C LEU A 275 9.97 1.53 13.63
N PHE A 276 9.71 2.34 12.61
CA PHE A 276 8.57 3.23 12.55
C PHE A 276 7.21 2.51 12.65
N PRO A 277 6.86 1.50 11.81
CA PRO A 277 5.57 0.81 11.93
C PRO A 277 5.40 0.10 13.28
N ILE A 278 6.50 -0.36 13.88
CA ILE A 278 6.50 -0.92 15.24
C ILE A 278 6.16 0.18 16.24
N LEU A 279 6.91 1.29 16.25
CA LEU A 279 6.75 2.36 17.25
C LEU A 279 5.51 3.24 17.05
N LEU A 280 4.85 3.17 15.89
CA LEU A 280 3.74 4.01 15.50
C LEU A 280 2.63 4.23 16.56
N PRO A 281 2.18 3.21 17.34
CA PRO A 281 1.15 3.40 18.36
C PRO A 281 1.58 4.32 19.51
N TRP A 282 2.88 4.40 19.81
CA TRP A 282 3.38 5.07 21.02
C TRP A 282 3.91 6.49 20.78
N ILE A 283 4.01 6.93 19.52
CA ILE A 283 4.57 8.25 19.20
C ILE A 283 3.47 9.33 19.33
N PRO A 284 3.63 10.34 20.21
CA PRO A 284 2.56 11.26 20.62
C PRO A 284 2.35 12.43 19.65
N THR A 285 2.16 12.16 18.36
CA THR A 285 1.80 13.16 17.34
C THR A 285 0.76 12.61 16.36
N THR A 286 0.15 13.48 15.55
CA THR A 286 -0.89 13.12 14.57
C THR A 286 -0.31 12.73 13.21
N ASP A 287 0.66 13.51 12.72
CA ASP A 287 1.17 13.43 11.35
C ASP A 287 2.29 12.37 11.25
N PHE A 288 2.30 11.56 10.19
CA PHE A 288 3.31 10.51 9.96
C PHE A 288 4.73 11.10 9.84
N SER A 289 4.83 12.23 9.18
CA SER A 289 6.05 13.02 8.95
C SER A 289 6.66 13.44 10.28
N THR A 290 5.86 13.99 11.19
CA THR A 290 6.34 14.42 12.51
C THR A 290 6.76 13.23 13.35
N LYS A 291 5.99 12.13 13.33
CA LYS A 291 6.40 10.87 13.98
C LYS A 291 7.73 10.37 13.42
N GLY A 292 7.92 10.41 12.10
CA GLY A 292 9.14 9.95 11.44
C GLY A 292 10.33 10.86 11.72
N PHE A 293 10.12 12.18 11.83
CA PHE A 293 11.15 13.11 12.30
C PHE A 293 11.60 12.80 13.73
N ILE A 294 10.66 12.46 14.63
CA ILE A 294 10.99 12.06 16.01
C ILE A 294 11.82 10.78 16.01
N VAL A 295 11.36 9.73 15.32
CA VAL A 295 12.09 8.44 15.27
C VAL A 295 13.46 8.63 14.63
N GLY A 296 13.54 9.32 13.49
CA GLY A 296 14.81 9.56 12.81
C GLY A 296 15.75 10.46 13.61
N GLY A 297 15.22 11.45 14.33
CA GLY A 297 15.99 12.30 15.25
C GLY A 297 16.60 11.50 16.39
N LEU A 298 15.79 10.66 17.05
CA LEU A 298 16.28 9.77 18.11
C LEU A 298 17.37 8.82 17.61
N MET A 299 17.22 8.29 16.39
CA MET A 299 18.20 7.39 15.78
C MET A 299 19.44 8.12 15.26
N ALA A 300 19.36 9.43 15.02
CA ALA A 300 20.50 10.26 14.63
C ALA A 300 21.38 10.65 15.82
N LEU A 301 20.83 10.73 17.05
CA LEU A 301 21.55 11.17 18.24
C LEU A 301 22.85 10.38 18.50
N PRO A 302 22.89 9.03 18.45
CA PRO A 302 24.13 8.30 18.65
C PRO A 302 25.22 8.65 17.64
N PHE A 303 24.86 8.87 16.37
CA PHE A 303 25.80 9.26 15.32
C PHE A 303 26.29 10.70 15.51
N ALA A 304 25.38 11.61 15.86
CA ALA A 304 25.72 13.00 16.15
C ALA A 304 26.64 13.13 17.38
N LEU A 305 26.33 12.40 18.46
CA LEU A 305 27.17 12.36 19.66
C LEU A 305 28.52 11.69 19.38
N ASN A 306 28.54 10.59 18.62
CA ASN A 306 29.80 9.96 18.22
C ASN A 306 30.66 10.88 17.35
N ALA A 307 30.07 11.63 16.41
CA ALA A 307 30.79 12.64 15.65
C ALA A 307 31.33 13.74 16.57
N PHE A 308 30.50 14.23 17.50
CA PHE A 308 30.89 15.32 18.37
C PHE A 308 31.98 14.91 19.37
N TYR A 309 31.88 13.75 20.04
CA TYR A 309 32.83 13.30 21.06
C TYR A 309 33.95 12.41 20.53
N GLY A 310 33.79 11.76 19.38
CA GLY A 310 34.82 10.92 18.78
C GLY A 310 35.98 11.71 18.15
N MET A 311 35.79 13.01 17.91
CA MET A 311 36.77 13.90 17.29
C MET A 311 37.28 14.97 18.28
N ILE A 312 37.59 14.59 19.53
CA ILE A 312 37.99 15.56 20.58
C ILE A 312 39.22 16.40 20.19
N GLY A 313 40.12 15.88 19.37
CA GLY A 313 41.31 16.59 18.88
C GLY A 313 41.06 17.58 17.73
N GLU A 314 39.86 17.59 17.15
CA GLU A 314 39.52 18.43 16.01
C GLU A 314 38.90 19.77 16.43
N ALA A 315 38.93 20.74 15.52
CA ALA A 315 38.30 22.03 15.74
C ALA A 315 36.78 21.89 16.03
N LEU A 316 36.27 22.71 16.95
CA LEU A 316 34.88 22.63 17.41
C LEU A 316 33.86 22.70 16.26
N TRP A 317 34.10 23.56 15.27
CA TRP A 317 33.20 23.74 14.13
C TRP A 317 33.11 22.50 13.23
N LEU A 318 34.20 21.71 13.10
CA LEU A 318 34.19 20.43 12.37
C LEU A 318 33.33 19.40 13.11
N ARG A 319 33.51 19.30 14.43
CA ARG A 319 32.77 18.39 15.30
C ARG A 319 31.27 18.69 15.27
N SER A 320 30.92 19.97 15.42
CA SER A 320 29.54 20.45 15.32
C SER A 320 28.96 20.28 13.92
N GLY A 321 29.77 20.50 12.87
CA GLY A 321 29.36 20.33 11.48
C GLY A 321 28.94 18.89 11.16
N TRP A 322 29.75 17.90 11.54
CA TRP A 322 29.41 16.49 11.34
C TRP A 322 28.21 16.05 12.18
N ALA A 323 28.10 16.51 13.43
CA ALA A 323 26.92 16.23 14.26
C ALA A 323 25.64 16.81 13.63
N LEU A 324 25.71 18.04 13.12
CA LEU A 324 24.61 18.70 12.42
C LEU A 324 24.26 17.98 11.11
N ALA A 325 25.25 17.50 10.36
CA ALA A 325 25.03 16.75 9.14
C ALA A 325 24.16 15.50 9.38
N TYR A 326 24.43 14.71 10.42
CA TYR A 326 23.59 13.56 10.78
C TYR A 326 22.17 13.98 11.18
N MET A 327 22.04 15.05 11.97
CA MET A 327 20.74 15.58 12.39
C MET A 327 19.92 16.21 11.25
N LEU A 328 20.56 16.68 10.18
CA LEU A 328 19.89 17.24 9.00
C LEU A 328 19.54 16.17 7.96
N THR A 329 20.23 15.03 7.95
CA THR A 329 20.04 13.99 6.91
C THR A 329 19.17 12.83 7.38
N MET A 330 19.41 12.26 8.56
CA MET A 330 18.70 11.05 8.99
C MET A 330 17.20 11.30 9.28
N PRO A 331 16.81 12.36 10.04
CA PRO A 331 15.40 12.60 10.35
C PRO A 331 14.48 12.78 9.12
N PRO A 332 14.83 13.59 8.11
CA PRO A 332 13.98 13.72 6.92
C PRO A 332 13.93 12.45 6.06
N VAL A 333 14.99 11.63 6.02
CA VAL A 333 14.95 10.32 5.34
C VAL A 333 13.95 9.39 6.03
N THR A 334 14.05 9.25 7.35
CA THR A 334 13.09 8.45 8.14
C THR A 334 11.66 8.99 8.01
N ALA A 335 11.49 10.31 8.05
CA ALA A 335 10.18 10.97 7.91
C ALA A 335 9.56 10.78 6.52
N PHE A 336 10.38 10.79 5.47
CA PHE A 336 9.91 10.51 4.11
C PHE A 336 9.44 9.06 3.98
N LEU A 337 10.23 8.10 4.48
CA LEU A 337 9.87 6.68 4.45
C LEU A 337 8.64 6.36 5.32
N ALA A 338 8.43 7.08 6.41
CA ALA A 338 7.24 6.95 7.25
C ALA A 338 5.92 7.18 6.49
N LEU A 339 5.93 7.98 5.41
CA LEU A 339 4.75 8.26 4.60
C LEU A 339 4.22 7.01 3.87
N ASN A 340 5.05 5.97 3.66
CA ASN A 340 4.63 4.70 3.07
C ASN A 340 3.65 3.92 3.97
N PHE A 341 3.61 4.23 5.26
CA PHE A 341 2.77 3.56 6.25
C PHE A 341 1.46 4.29 6.54
N THR A 342 1.11 5.34 5.78
CA THR A 342 -0.15 6.08 5.93
C THR A 342 -1.39 5.19 5.75
N GLY A 343 -1.25 4.05 5.06
CA GLY A 343 -2.26 3.00 4.94
C GLY A 343 -2.26 1.94 6.05
N SER A 344 -1.56 2.16 7.17
CA SER A 344 -1.52 1.21 8.29
C SER A 344 -2.28 1.68 9.53
N THR A 345 -3.18 2.66 9.34
CA THR A 345 -4.03 3.23 10.41
C THR A 345 -5.43 3.61 9.92
N THR A 346 -6.37 3.79 10.85
CA THR A 346 -7.78 4.13 10.56
C THR A 346 -8.07 5.64 10.47
N PHE A 347 -7.14 6.50 10.88
CA PHE A 347 -7.39 7.95 11.01
C PHE A 347 -6.88 8.78 9.83
N THR A 348 -6.25 8.15 8.84
CA THR A 348 -5.77 8.83 7.64
C THR A 348 -6.87 8.98 6.59
N SER A 349 -6.82 10.09 5.87
CA SER A 349 -7.67 10.34 4.70
C SER A 349 -6.82 10.83 3.54
N VAL A 350 -7.29 10.63 2.31
CA VAL A 350 -6.56 11.06 1.09
C VAL A 350 -6.26 12.56 1.14
N ILE A 351 -7.21 13.38 1.60
CA ILE A 351 -7.05 14.83 1.73
C ILE A 351 -6.03 15.16 2.84
N GLY A 352 -6.08 14.44 3.96
CA GLY A 352 -5.14 14.61 5.07
C GLY A 352 -3.70 14.29 4.67
N VAL A 353 -3.48 13.12 4.05
CA VAL A 353 -2.17 12.69 3.56
C VAL A 353 -1.63 13.65 2.50
N ARG A 354 -2.49 14.09 1.56
CA ARG A 354 -2.10 15.11 0.56
C ARG A 354 -1.61 16.39 1.25
N ARG A 355 -2.35 16.90 2.23
CA ARG A 355 -1.95 18.11 2.99
C ARG A 355 -0.62 17.91 3.71
N GLU A 356 -0.40 16.72 4.25
CA GLU A 356 0.84 16.36 4.92
C GLU A 356 2.04 16.38 3.96
N ILE A 357 1.92 15.72 2.81
CA ILE A 357 2.96 15.68 1.77
C ILE A 357 3.37 17.10 1.35
N PHE A 358 2.39 17.93 0.97
CA PHE A 358 2.68 19.30 0.53
C PHE A 358 3.28 20.19 1.62
N ARG A 359 3.03 19.88 2.90
CA ARG A 359 3.55 20.63 4.04
C ARG A 359 4.97 20.22 4.42
N TYR A 360 5.28 18.93 4.42
CA TYR A 360 6.52 18.40 5.01
C TYR A 360 7.56 17.97 3.98
N VAL A 361 7.18 17.44 2.81
CA VAL A 361 8.16 16.97 1.82
C VAL A 361 9.12 18.08 1.36
N PRO A 362 8.68 19.32 1.09
CA PRO A 362 9.62 20.40 0.79
C PRO A 362 10.62 20.67 1.92
N LYS A 363 10.17 20.59 3.18
CA LYS A 363 11.04 20.78 4.35
C LYS A 363 12.04 19.63 4.49
N MET A 364 11.58 18.39 4.29
CA MET A 364 12.45 17.21 4.27
C MET A 364 13.55 17.36 3.22
N ALA A 365 13.17 17.77 1.99
CA ALA A 365 14.12 17.97 0.89
C ALA A 365 15.15 19.08 1.20
N TRP A 366 14.72 20.22 1.75
CA TRP A 366 15.64 21.28 2.17
C TRP A 366 16.60 20.81 3.26
N MET A 367 16.10 20.13 4.31
CA MET A 367 16.94 19.61 5.39
C MET A 367 17.96 18.60 4.87
N SER A 368 17.52 17.59 4.11
CA SER A 368 18.40 16.60 3.49
C SER A 368 19.41 17.25 2.55
N GLY A 369 19.00 18.22 1.73
CA GLY A 369 19.87 18.92 0.78
C GLY A 369 20.97 19.70 1.49
N ILE A 370 20.64 20.49 2.52
CA ILE A 370 21.61 21.21 3.34
C ILE A 370 22.56 20.22 4.03
N GLY A 371 22.03 19.13 4.58
CA GLY A 371 22.83 18.08 5.21
C GLY A 371 23.82 17.41 4.26
N ILE A 372 23.39 17.08 3.03
CA ILE A 372 24.26 16.49 2.00
C ILE A 372 25.36 17.47 1.57
N ILE A 373 25.01 18.74 1.33
CA ILE A 373 26.00 19.79 1.00
C ILE A 373 27.04 19.90 2.12
N LEU A 374 26.59 19.89 3.38
CA LEU A 374 27.48 19.96 4.53
C LEU A 374 28.42 18.74 4.58
N ILE A 375 27.92 17.52 4.32
CA ILE A 375 28.76 16.31 4.22
C ILE A 375 29.81 16.48 3.12
N ILE A 376 29.41 16.92 1.91
CA ILE A 376 30.34 17.10 0.79
C ILE A 376 31.43 18.10 1.12
N VAL A 377 31.06 19.25 1.72
CA VAL A 377 32.02 20.28 2.13
C VAL A 377 32.99 19.72 3.17
N LEU A 378 32.47 19.10 4.24
CA LEU A 378 33.30 18.55 5.31
C LEU A 378 34.22 17.42 4.83
N SER A 379 33.72 16.51 3.98
CA SER A 379 34.53 15.46 3.35
C SER A 379 35.61 16.05 2.45
N SER A 380 35.29 17.05 1.64
CA SER A 380 36.25 17.70 0.75
C SER A 380 37.36 18.40 1.54
N MET A 381 37.00 19.08 2.63
CA MET A 381 37.98 19.72 3.51
C MET A 381 38.90 18.70 4.18
N LYS A 382 38.38 17.53 4.57
CA LYS A 382 39.20 16.45 5.12
C LYS A 382 40.17 15.86 4.09
N ILE A 383 39.75 15.71 2.84
CA ILE A 383 40.57 15.11 1.77
C ILE A 383 41.62 16.08 1.23
N PHE A 384 41.24 17.34 0.96
CA PHE A 384 42.11 18.33 0.31
C PHE A 384 42.82 19.27 1.29
N GLY A 385 42.29 19.43 2.50
CA GLY A 385 42.81 20.37 3.50
C GLY A 385 44.01 19.85 4.30
N GLY A 386 44.38 18.58 4.16
CA GLY A 386 45.55 18.00 4.84
C GLY A 386 45.48 18.08 6.38
N MET A 387 44.29 17.85 6.95
CA MET A 387 44.09 17.65 8.39
C MET A 387 43.76 16.20 8.68
#